data_AF-A0AA38U3I6-F1
#
_entry.id   AF-A0AA38U3I6-F1
#
_cell.length_a   1.000
_cell.length_b   1.000
_cell.length_c   1.000
_cell.angle_alpha   90.00
_cell.angle_beta   90.00
_cell.angle_gamma   90.00
#
_symmetry.space_group_name_H-M   'P 1'
#
loop_
_entity.id
_entity.type
_entity.pdbx_description
1 polymer ?
#
loop_
_entity_poly.entity_id
_entity_poly.type
_entity_poly.pdbx_seq_one_letter_code
_entity_poly.pdbx_strand_id
1 'polypeptide(L)' 'MPAYWDQVFTRHGLQDLKPKATPMAPGVVLSVDQGPKTEEDRSFMRDKPYAEILGAIQF' A
#
# COMPACT_ATOMS: atom_id res chain seq x y z
N MET A 1 -5.76 -8.03 -13.93
CA MET A 1 -4.78 -6.97 -13.63
C MET A 1 -3.73 -6.99 -14.73
N PRO A 2 -3.15 -5.84 -15.13
CA PRO A 2 -1.99 -5.82 -16.03
C PRO A 2 -0.82 -6.65 -15.47
N ALA A 3 -0.08 -7.36 -16.33
CA ALA A 3 1.00 -8.28 -15.93
C ALA A 3 2.09 -7.65 -15.05
N TYR A 4 2.30 -6.34 -15.16
CA TYR A 4 3.19 -5.56 -14.29
C TYR A 4 2.78 -5.61 -12.81
N TRP A 5 1.49 -5.46 -12.52
CA TRP A 5 0.99 -5.43 -11.14
C TRP A 5 1.07 -6.80 -10.47
N ASP A 6 0.81 -7.88 -11.22
CA ASP A 6 0.93 -9.24 -10.69
C ASP A 6 2.38 -9.56 -10.29
N GLN A 7 3.38 -9.07 -11.05
CA GLN A 7 4.80 -9.20 -10.69
C GLN A 7 5.15 -8.40 -9.44
N VAL A 8 4.72 -7.13 -9.37
CA VAL A 8 4.95 -6.27 -8.20
C VAL A 8 4.30 -6.87 -6.94
N PHE A 9 3.06 -7.33 -7.02
CA PHE A 9 2.38 -7.91 -5.86
C PHE A 9 3.00 -9.24 -5.44
N THR A 10 3.42 -10.08 -6.38
CA THR A 10 4.07 -11.35 -6.06
C THR A 10 5.42 -11.12 -5.37
N ARG A 11 6.23 -10.19 -5.89
CA ARG A 11 7.56 -9.88 -5.34
C ARG A 11 7.50 -9.38 -3.89
N HIS A 12 6.46 -8.62 -3.56
CA HIS A 12 6.33 -7.97 -2.26
C HIS A 12 5.35 -8.67 -1.31
N GLY A 13 4.85 -9.87 -1.65
CA GLY A 13 3.93 -10.61 -0.79
C GLY A 13 2.61 -9.86 -0.56
N LEU A 14 2.01 -9.36 -1.64
CA LEU A 14 0.80 -8.52 -1.66
C LEU A 14 -0.34 -9.15 -2.47
N GLN A 15 -0.33 -10.48 -2.64
CA GLN A 15 -1.31 -11.22 -3.43
C GLN A 15 -2.73 -11.13 -2.85
N ASP A 16 -2.86 -10.92 -1.53
CA ASP A 16 -4.14 -10.82 -0.82
C ASP A 16 -4.69 -9.38 -0.74
N LEU A 17 -4.12 -8.43 -1.49
CA LEU A 17 -4.65 -7.08 -1.53
C LEU A 17 -6.04 -7.07 -2.16
N LYS A 18 -7.03 -6.69 -1.35
CA LYS A 18 -8.40 -6.48 -1.84
C LYS A 18 -8.48 -5.10 -2.50
N PRO A 19 -8.81 -5.01 -3.80
CA PRO A 19 -9.08 -3.72 -4.42
C PRO A 19 -10.28 -3.10 -3.71
N LYS A 20 -10.05 -1.99 -3.01
CA LYS A 20 -11.13 -1.14 -2.50
C LYS A 20 -11.37 -0.03 -3.52
N ALA A 21 -12.58 0.01 -4.06
CA ALA A 21 -13.02 1.06 -4.97
C ALA A 21 -13.16 2.42 -4.27
N THR A 22 -13.23 2.44 -2.93
CA THR A 22 -13.42 3.65 -2.14
C THR A 22 -12.06 4.23 -1.74
N PRO A 23 -11.61 5.33 -2.35
CA PRO A 23 -10.49 6.09 -1.80
C PRO A 23 -10.88 6.64 -0.42
N MET A 24 -9.89 7.12 0.34
CA MET A 24 -10.18 7.89 1.56
C MET A 24 -11.03 9.11 1.19
N ALA A 25 -11.94 9.47 2.10
CA ALA A 25 -12.78 10.65 1.92
C ALA A 25 -11.92 11.91 1.71
N PRO A 26 -12.32 12.84 0.81
CA PRO A 26 -11.66 14.13 0.69
C PRO A 26 -11.59 14.84 2.04
N GLY A 27 -10.44 15.44 2.35
CA GLY A 27 -10.23 16.15 3.62
C GLY A 27 -9.87 15.26 4.82
N VAL A 28 -9.63 13.95 4.62
CA VAL A 28 -9.02 13.11 5.66
C VAL A 28 -7.66 13.68 6.04
N VAL A 29 -7.50 13.98 7.32
CA VAL A 29 -6.21 14.37 7.91
C VAL A 29 -5.56 13.10 8.48
N LEU A 30 -4.41 12.74 7.93
CA LEU A 30 -3.61 11.64 8.44
C LEU A 30 -2.73 12.12 9.60
N SER A 31 -2.61 11.30 10.64
CA SER A 31 -1.69 11.53 11.76
C SER A 31 -0.53 10.55 11.72
N VAL A 32 0.64 10.98 12.23
CA VAL A 32 1.78 10.09 12.49
C VAL A 32 1.38 8.94 13.42
N ASP A 33 0.34 9.13 14.23
CA ASP A 33 -0.20 8.09 15.09
C ASP A 33 -0.83 6.92 14.36
N GLN A 34 -1.16 7.07 13.08
CA GLN A 34 -1.69 5.99 12.24
C GLN A 34 -0.56 5.17 11.58
N GLY A 35 0.70 5.53 11.82
CA GLY A 35 1.87 4.80 11.37
C GLY A 35 2.22 3.59 12.24
N PRO A 36 3.22 2.79 11.81
CA PRO A 36 3.64 1.59 12.53
C PRO A 36 4.18 1.94 13.93
N LYS A 37 3.66 1.23 14.94
CA LYS A 37 4.00 1.49 16.35
C LYS A 37 5.10 0.57 16.87
N THR A 38 5.16 -0.65 16.35
CA THR A 38 6.15 -1.67 16.75
C THR A 38 7.28 -1.79 15.71
N GLU A 39 8.40 -2.40 16.09
CA GLU A 39 9.50 -2.63 15.15
C GLU A 39 9.14 -3.72 14.12
N GLU A 40 8.33 -4.68 14.54
CA GLU A 40 7.74 -5.71 13.68
C GLU A 40 6.90 -5.07 12.57
N ASP A 41 6.03 -4.12 12.91
CA ASP A 41 5.23 -3.37 11.92
C ASP A 41 6.14 -2.60 10.97
N ARG A 42 7.19 -1.95 11.49
CA ARG A 42 8.14 -1.19 10.66
C ARG A 42 8.90 -2.10 9.70
N SER A 43 9.34 -3.26 10.16
CA SER A 43 10.01 -4.24 9.30
C SER A 43 9.06 -4.77 8.24
N PHE A 44 7.82 -5.09 8.60
CA PHE A 44 6.81 -5.54 7.65
C PHE A 44 6.50 -4.49 6.57
N MET A 45 6.39 -3.22 6.96
CA MET A 45 6.08 -2.11 6.06
C MET A 45 7.29 -1.69 5.20
N ARG A 46 8.53 -1.84 5.69
CA ARG A 46 9.76 -1.46 4.97
C ARG A 46 9.89 -2.15 3.61
N ASP A 47 9.44 -3.38 3.52
CA ASP A 47 9.57 -4.20 2.32
C ASP A 47 8.44 -3.98 1.30
N LYS A 48 7.48 -3.09 1.59
CA LYS A 48 6.34 -2.82 0.71
C LYS A 48 6.59 -1.57 -0.16
N PRO A 49 6.32 -1.63 -1.48
CA PRO A 49 6.59 -0.53 -2.40
C PRO A 49 5.44 0.48 -2.43
N TYR A 50 5.14 1.12 -1.29
CA TYR A 50 3.99 2.02 -1.17
C TYR A 50 3.99 3.15 -2.20
N ALA A 51 5.15 3.69 -2.57
CA ALA A 51 5.26 4.75 -3.57
C ALA A 51 4.81 4.29 -4.97
N GLU A 52 5.21 3.08 -5.38
CA GLU A 52 4.83 2.50 -6.67
C GLU A 52 3.34 2.13 -6.70
N ILE A 53 2.83 1.62 -5.57
CA ILE A 53 1.41 1.28 -5.40
C ILE A 53 0.52 2.53 -5.38
N LEU A 54 0.95 3.62 -4.73
CA LEU A 54 0.20 4.88 -4.69
C LEU A 54 0.30 5.66 -6.02
N GLY A 55 1.46 5.65 -6.67
CA GLY A 55 1.67 6.24 -8.00
C GLY A 55 0.82 5.59 -9.09
N ALA A 56 0.35 4.36 -8.87
CA ALA A 56 -0.61 3.65 -9.71
C ALA A 56 -2.03 4.25 -9.73
N ILE A 57 -2.39 4.98 -8.67
CA ILE A 57 -3.75 5.50 -8.46
C ILE A 57 -3.95 6.83 -9.22
N GLN A 58 -2.88 7.39 -9.80
CA GLN A 58 -2.96 8.54 -10.72
C GLN A 58 -3.04 8.09 -12.19
N PHE A 59 -4.07 7.34 -12.59
CA PHE A 59 -4.55 7.27 -13.98
C PHE A 59 -6.04 6.97 -14.03
#